data_AF-A0A3D4P394-F1
#
_entry.id   AF-A0A3D4P394-F1
#
_cell.length_a   1.000
_cell.length_b   1.000
_cell.length_c   1.000
_cell.angle_alpha   90.00
_cell.angle_beta   90.00
_cell.angle_gamma   90.00
#
_symmetry.space_group_name_H-M   'P 1'
#
loop_
_entity.id
_entity.type
_entity.pdbx_description
1 polymer ?
#
loop_
_entity_poly.entity_id
_entity_poly.type
_entity_poly.pdbx_seq_one_letter_code
_entity_poly.pdbx_strand_id
1 'polypeptide(L)'
;PGRSFQEKTVLFYISHHGASFNLVNPITLGSKLKLIIDLPPSLSDDQDLKLVINGKVALVEANQSHHSRQRVSLRFENKYFIKADG
;
A
#
# COMPACT_ATOMS: atom_id res chain seq x y z
N PRO A 1 -3.55 18.25 -10.83
CA PRO A 1 -2.88 18.40 -9.52
C PRO A 1 -3.84 18.05 -8.38
N GLY A 2 -3.47 17.11 -7.50
CA GLY A 2 -4.24 16.72 -6.32
C GLY A 2 -3.48 17.05 -5.03
N ARG A 3 -4.19 17.19 -3.91
CA ARG A 3 -3.56 17.38 -2.59
C ARG A 3 -2.94 16.07 -2.12
N SER A 4 -1.75 16.14 -1.54
CA SER A 4 -1.17 15.02 -0.80
C SER A 4 -2.07 14.68 0.40
N PHE A 5 -2.23 13.40 0.69
CA PHE A 5 -2.94 12.93 1.87
C PHE A 5 -2.15 11.80 2.53
N GLN A 6 -2.49 11.52 3.78
CA GLN A 6 -2.03 10.37 4.53
C GLN A 6 -3.23 9.74 5.22
N GLU A 7 -3.36 8.42 5.11
CA GLU A 7 -4.48 7.67 5.64
C GLU A 7 -3.99 6.33 6.19
N LYS A 8 -4.52 5.90 7.34
CA LYS A 8 -4.32 4.54 7.86
C LYS A 8 -5.36 3.62 7.24
N THR A 9 -4.93 2.45 6.79
CA THR A 9 -5.82 1.44 6.20
C THR A 9 -5.39 0.03 6.56
N VAL A 10 -6.24 -0.94 6.29
CA VAL A 10 -5.97 -2.37 6.47
C VAL A 10 -5.87 -3.00 5.10
N LEU A 11 -4.82 -3.79 4.88
CA LEU A 11 -4.64 -4.55 3.66
C LEU A 11 -5.62 -5.73 3.64
N PHE A 12 -6.35 -5.89 2.55
CA PHE A 12 -7.10 -7.11 2.28
C PHE A 12 -6.22 -8.19 1.66
N TYR A 13 -5.24 -7.76 0.87
CA TYR A 13 -4.35 -8.62 0.13
C TYR A 13 -3.01 -7.91 -0.11
N ILE A 14 -1.93 -8.68 -0.08
CA ILE A 14 -0.60 -8.27 -0.54
C ILE A 14 0.13 -9.46 -1.15
N SER A 15 0.86 -9.20 -2.23
CA SER A 15 1.84 -10.12 -2.83
C SER A 15 3.02 -9.33 -3.38
N HIS A 16 3.98 -10.02 -4.01
CA HIS A 16 5.12 -9.38 -4.65
C HIS A 16 4.75 -8.47 -5.84
N HIS A 17 3.56 -8.62 -6.42
CA HIS A 17 3.09 -7.79 -7.54
C HIS A 17 2.33 -6.54 -7.09
N GLY A 18 1.67 -6.58 -5.94
CA GLY A 18 0.75 -5.52 -5.54
C GLY A 18 -0.01 -5.80 -4.25
N ALA A 19 -0.88 -4.86 -3.90
CA ALA A 19 -1.74 -4.94 -2.72
C ALA A 19 -3.14 -4.38 -3.01
N SER A 20 -4.12 -4.76 -2.19
CA SER A 20 -5.47 -4.20 -2.22
C SER A 20 -5.93 -3.77 -0.83
N PHE A 21 -6.55 -2.60 -0.75
CA PHE A 21 -7.02 -1.97 0.49
C PHE A 21 -8.13 -0.96 0.19
N ASN A 22 -8.81 -0.49 1.23
CA ASN A 22 -9.78 0.60 1.09
C ASN A 22 -9.10 1.97 1.32
N LEU A 23 -9.57 3.00 0.61
CA LEU A 23 -9.28 4.40 0.94
C LEU A 23 -10.59 5.19 1.05
N VAL A 24 -10.65 6.09 2.03
CA VAL A 24 -11.69 7.11 2.16
C VAL A 24 -11.40 8.27 1.21
N ASN A 25 -10.13 8.69 1.10
CA ASN A 25 -9.75 9.78 0.21
C ASN A 25 -9.90 9.36 -1.26
N PRO A 26 -10.69 10.07 -2.08
CA PRO A 26 -10.83 9.78 -3.51
C PRO A 26 -9.48 9.72 -4.22
N ILE A 27 -9.24 8.67 -5.01
CA ILE A 27 -8.01 8.54 -5.79
C ILE A 27 -8.30 8.13 -7.22
N THR A 28 -7.40 8.52 -8.13
CA THR A 28 -7.55 8.24 -9.56
C THR A 28 -6.57 7.16 -10.01
N LEU A 29 -6.95 6.43 -11.06
CA LEU A 29 -6.10 5.47 -11.74
C LEU A 29 -4.74 6.10 -12.12
N GLY A 30 -3.65 5.37 -11.91
CA GLY A 30 -2.29 5.81 -12.20
C GLY A 30 -1.66 6.70 -11.13
N SER A 31 -2.42 7.15 -10.12
CA SER A 31 -1.88 7.90 -8.98
C SER A 31 -0.77 7.11 -8.28
N LYS A 32 0.30 7.82 -7.87
CA LYS A 32 1.38 7.21 -7.09
C LYS A 32 0.98 7.17 -5.62
N LEU A 33 1.19 6.01 -5.00
CA LEU A 33 1.04 5.84 -3.56
C LEU A 33 2.32 5.23 -2.97
N LYS A 34 2.58 5.59 -1.72
CA LYS A 34 3.57 4.95 -0.87
C LYS A 34 2.84 4.21 0.23
N LEU A 35 2.96 2.89 0.25
CA LEU A 35 2.48 2.04 1.33
C LEU A 35 3.61 1.89 2.35
N ILE A 36 3.30 2.17 3.62
CA ILE A 36 4.23 2.04 4.74
C ILE A 36 3.61 1.02 5.71
N ILE A 37 4.31 -0.08 5.95
CA ILE A 37 3.88 -1.14 6.86
C ILE A 37 4.92 -1.23 7.97
N ASP A 38 4.50 -1.02 9.21
CA ASP A 38 5.35 -1.28 10.37
C ASP A 38 5.60 -2.78 10.47
N LEU A 39 6.86 -3.21 10.56
CA LEU A 39 7.18 -4.63 10.69
C LEU A 39 7.04 -5.09 12.15
N PRO A 40 6.63 -6.35 12.38
CA PRO A 40 6.72 -6.95 13.70
C PRO A 40 8.15 -6.86 14.27
N PRO A 41 8.33 -6.51 15.56
CA PRO A 41 9.65 -6.41 16.19
C PRO A 41 10.50 -7.68 16.07
N SER A 42 9.84 -8.85 16.02
CA SER A 42 10.50 -10.14 15.83
C SER A 42 11.22 -10.30 14.48
N LEU A 43 11.01 -9.38 13.53
CA LEU A 43 11.67 -9.39 12.21
C LEU A 43 12.82 -8.37 12.14
N SER A 44 13.11 -7.65 13.22
CA SER A 44 13.99 -6.48 13.19
C SER A 44 14.93 -6.37 14.39
N ASP A 45 15.15 -7.44 15.17
CA ASP A 45 16.01 -7.43 16.36
C ASP A 45 15.70 -6.21 17.27
N ASP A 46 14.41 -5.98 17.54
CA ASP A 46 13.86 -4.85 18.30
C ASP A 46 14.08 -3.45 17.72
N GLN A 47 14.47 -3.33 16.45
CA GLN A 47 14.53 -2.06 15.72
C GLN A 47 13.16 -1.67 15.13
N ASP A 48 12.84 -0.36 15.08
CA ASP A 48 11.61 0.15 14.40
C ASP A 48 11.80 0.14 12.88
N LEU A 49 11.65 -1.05 12.27
CA LEU A 49 11.80 -1.23 10.84
C LEU A 49 10.44 -1.11 10.13
N LYS A 50 10.43 -0.39 9.00
CA LYS A 50 9.23 -0.19 8.18
C LYS A 50 9.46 -0.71 6.76
N LEU A 51 8.51 -1.49 6.26
CA LEU A 51 8.45 -1.86 4.85
C LEU A 51 7.80 -0.73 4.06
N VAL A 52 8.60 -0.05 3.23
CA VAL A 52 8.16 1.06 2.37
C VAL A 52 8.08 0.62 0.92
N ILE A 53 6.87 0.67 0.36
CA ILE A 53 6.54 0.17 -0.98
C ILE A 53 5.94 1.30 -1.81
N ASN A 54 6.59 1.63 -2.94
CA ASN A 54 6.02 2.56 -3.92
C ASN A 54 5.22 1.78 -4.96
N GLY A 55 4.08 2.32 -5.36
CA GLY A 55 3.22 1.73 -6.39
C GLY A 55 2.39 2.76 -7.13
N LYS A 56 1.73 2.29 -8.19
CA LYS A 56 0.70 3.04 -8.93
C LYS A 56 -0.64 2.37 -8.80
N VAL A 57 -1.68 3.19 -8.58
CA VAL A 57 -3.06 2.71 -8.57
C VAL A 57 -3.38 2.08 -9.92
N ALA A 58 -3.73 0.80 -9.90
CA ALA A 58 -4.04 -0.01 -11.08
C ALA A 58 -5.54 -0.29 -11.24
N LEU A 59 -6.31 -0.17 -10.16
CA LEU A 59 -7.77 -0.29 -10.18
C LEU A 59 -8.38 0.52 -9.02
N VAL A 60 -9.55 1.12 -9.28
CA VAL A 60 -10.39 1.79 -8.28
C VAL A 60 -11.82 1.29 -8.46
N GLU A 61 -12.41 0.74 -7.40
CA GLU A 61 -13.77 0.22 -7.38
C GLU A 61 -14.57 0.92 -6.28
N ALA A 62 -15.84 1.26 -6.56
CA ALA A 62 -16.73 1.75 -5.53
C ALA A 62 -16.99 0.63 -4.50
N ASN A 63 -16.83 0.91 -3.21
CA ASN A 63 -17.13 -0.08 -2.19
C ASN A 63 -18.63 -0.06 -1.87
N GLN A 64 -19.37 -1.07 -2.35
CA GLN A 64 -20.82 -1.13 -2.18
C GLN A 64 -21.25 -1.35 -0.71
N SER A 65 -20.39 -1.89 0.15
CA SER A 65 -20.72 -2.10 1.57
C SER A 65 -20.44 -0.88 2.45
N HIS A 66 -19.64 0.08 1.97
CA HIS A 66 -19.37 1.33 2.67
C HIS A 66 -19.32 2.47 1.67
N HIS A 67 -20.42 3.23 1.58
CA HIS A 67 -20.61 4.34 0.62
C HIS A 67 -19.52 5.42 0.62
N SER A 68 -18.66 5.48 1.66
CA SER A 68 -17.56 6.45 1.76
C SER A 68 -16.17 5.90 1.42
N ARG A 69 -16.05 4.62 1.06
CA ARG A 69 -14.77 3.98 0.78
C ARG A 69 -14.72 3.50 -0.67
N GLN A 70 -13.54 3.56 -1.26
CA GLN A 70 -13.24 2.89 -2.52
C GLN A 70 -12.25 1.76 -2.26
N ARG A 71 -12.38 0.65 -2.99
CA ARG A 71 -11.35 -0.39 -3.02
C ARG A 71 -10.30 0.02 -4.05
N VAL A 72 -9.05 -0.01 -3.64
CA VAL A 72 -7.90 0.36 -4.46
C VAL A 72 -7.03 -0.88 -4.63
N SER A 73 -6.62 -1.16 -5.87
CA SER A 73 -5.54 -2.10 -6.15
C SER A 73 -4.30 -1.32 -6.56
N LEU A 74 -3.21 -1.55 -5.84
CA LEU A 74 -1.92 -0.92 -6.04
C LEU A 74 -0.98 -1.92 -6.72
N ARG A 75 -0.45 -1.57 -7.90
CA ARG A 75 0.63 -2.32 -8.54
C ARG A 75 1.97 -1.76 -8.07
N PHE A 76 2.84 -2.62 -7.57
CA PHE A 76 4.15 -2.20 -7.08
C PHE A 76 5.07 -1.82 -8.24
N GLU A 77 5.84 -0.75 -8.07
CA GLU A 77 6.81 -0.27 -9.08
C GLU A 77 8.22 -0.84 -8.85
N ASN A 78 8.51 -1.33 -7.64
CA ASN A 78 9.82 -1.84 -7.28
C ASN A 78 9.86 -3.37 -7.37
N LYS A 79 10.99 -3.91 -7.84
CA LYS A 79 11.34 -5.32 -7.66
C LYS A 79 11.97 -5.49 -6.29
N TYR A 80 11.34 -6.22 -5.40
CA TYR A 80 11.90 -6.56 -4.09
C TYR A 80 12.82 -7.76 -4.22
N PHE A 81 14.04 -7.67 -3.69
CA PHE A 81 14.89 -8.83 -3.47
C PHE A 81 15.39 -8.79 -2.04
N ILE A 82 15.21 -9.90 -1.33
CA ILE A 82 15.87 -10.15 -0.06
C ILE A 82 17.16 -10.89 -0.43
N LYS A 83 18.32 -10.26 -0.21
CA LYS A 83 19.62 -10.91 -0.34
C LYS A 83 20.24 -11.01 1.06
N ALA A 84 20.88 -12.14 1.33
CA ALA A 84 21.81 -12.23 2.45
C ALA A 84 23.03 -11.36 2.12
N ASP A 85 23.59 -10.72 3.14
CA ASP A 85 24.92 -10.13 3.03
C ASP A 85 25.91 -11.27 2.78
N GLY A 86 26.67 -11.17 1.70
CA GLY A 86 27.81 -12.03 1.38
C GLY A 86 29.10 -11.29 1.67
#